data_AF-A0A935C074-F1
#
_entry.id   AF-A0A935C074-F1
#
_cell.length_a   1.000
_cell.length_b   1.000
_cell.length_c   1.000
_cell.angle_alpha   90.00
_cell.angle_beta   90.00
_cell.angle_gamma   90.00
#
_symmetry.space_group_name_H-M   'P 1'
#
loop_
_entity.id
_entity.type
_entity.pdbx_description
1 polymer ?
#
loop_
_entity_poly.entity_id
_entity_poly.type
_entity_poly.pdbx_seq_one_letter_code
_entity_poly.pdbx_strand_id
1 'polypeptide(L)'
;MNDPHWRNGQYYSDEPPKDGLAMARAIAMCTYKSSELFAERYHRNPNRNGEDPYKSLDARYDVGGYLDYQGDIFTGRFDANSYLMITKAMDNFDPACGYASEAAALGRIKAPMLLVGISSDWLFPASDVQALSTRMIAAGATVEYDEIVSNHGHDGFLAEPASLTPLITQFLSAGGSDRNGAFPAQSPIKQNPSCSIP
;
A
#
# COMPACT_ATOMS: atom_id res chain seq x y z
N MET A 1 19.82 -13.72 3.73
CA MET A 1 18.97 -13.52 4.91
C MET A 1 19.91 -13.17 6.05
N ASN A 2 19.72 -12.02 6.71
CA ASN A 2 20.79 -11.37 7.48
C ASN A 2 20.65 -11.57 9.00
N ASP A 3 19.49 -12.02 9.49
CA ASP A 3 19.28 -12.33 10.90
C ASP A 3 19.77 -13.76 11.21
N PRO A 4 20.79 -13.94 12.07
CA PRO A 4 21.33 -15.26 12.39
C PRO A 4 20.32 -16.17 13.11
N HIS A 5 19.31 -15.60 13.78
CA HIS A 5 18.26 -16.36 14.46
C HIS A 5 17.26 -16.99 13.48
N TRP A 6 17.26 -16.60 12.20
CA TRP A 6 16.34 -17.20 11.23
C TRP A 6 16.65 -18.68 10.97
N ARG A 7 17.92 -19.11 11.08
CA ARG A 7 18.33 -20.53 11.01
C ARG A 7 17.69 -21.31 9.85
N ASN A 8 17.69 -20.72 8.65
CA ASN A 8 17.06 -21.31 7.45
C ASN A 8 15.58 -21.70 7.64
N GLY A 9 14.84 -20.90 8.41
CA GLY A 9 13.44 -21.10 8.73
C GLY A 9 13.18 -22.05 9.88
N GLN A 10 14.23 -22.62 10.50
CA GLN A 10 14.14 -23.60 11.59
C GLN A 10 14.34 -22.95 12.97
N TYR A 11 13.59 -21.87 13.26
CA TYR A 11 13.71 -21.10 14.50
C TYR A 11 12.62 -21.39 15.54
N TYR A 12 11.63 -22.23 15.23
CA TYR A 12 10.44 -22.44 16.09
C TYR A 12 10.74 -23.06 17.47
N SER A 13 11.89 -23.71 17.62
CA SER A 13 12.35 -24.29 18.89
C SER A 13 13.31 -23.37 19.65
N ASP A 14 13.59 -22.18 19.12
CA ASP A 14 14.64 -21.29 19.57
C ASP A 14 14.17 -19.83 19.53
N GLU A 15 15.11 -18.89 19.70
CA GLU A 15 14.85 -17.46 19.51
C GLU A 15 14.47 -17.17 18.04
N PRO A 16 13.34 -16.49 17.78
CA PRO A 16 12.95 -16.10 16.44
C PRO A 16 13.76 -14.89 15.92
N PRO A 17 13.87 -14.69 14.60
CA PRO A 17 14.58 -13.57 13.97
C PRO A 17 13.82 -12.24 14.08
N LYS A 18 13.69 -11.73 15.30
CA LYS A 18 12.92 -10.51 15.59
C LYS A 18 13.57 -9.28 14.98
N ASP A 19 14.89 -9.14 15.07
CA ASP A 19 15.58 -7.95 14.59
C ASP A 19 15.45 -7.81 13.07
N GLY A 20 15.62 -8.93 12.35
CA GLY A 20 15.43 -8.97 10.90
C GLY A 20 13.99 -8.65 10.49
N LEU A 21 13.00 -9.21 11.19
CA LEU A 21 11.59 -8.98 10.90
C LEU A 21 11.14 -7.57 11.27
N ALA A 22 11.62 -7.01 12.39
CA ALA A 22 11.37 -5.63 12.79
C ALA A 22 11.96 -4.64 11.79
N MET A 23 13.20 -4.87 11.33
CA MET A 23 13.83 -4.05 10.29
C MET A 23 13.07 -4.10 8.97
N ALA A 24 12.65 -5.30 8.54
CA ALA A 24 11.83 -5.45 7.34
C ALA A 24 10.51 -4.67 7.46
N ARG A 25 9.87 -4.72 8.64
CA ARG A 25 8.66 -3.94 8.92
C ARG A 25 8.92 -2.44 8.88
N ALA A 26 10.01 -1.95 9.46
CA ALA A 26 10.37 -0.53 9.44
C ALA A 26 10.55 -0.02 8.01
N ILE A 27 11.27 -0.77 7.16
CA ILE A 27 11.43 -0.46 5.73
C ILE A 27 10.07 -0.39 5.04
N ALA A 28 9.22 -1.40 5.25
CA ALA A 28 7.90 -1.43 4.63
C ALA A 28 7.01 -0.27 5.10
N MET A 29 7.12 0.16 6.36
CA MET A 29 6.35 1.30 6.86
C MET A 29 6.77 2.64 6.26
N CYS A 30 8.04 2.79 5.88
CA CYS A 30 8.46 3.92 5.04
C CYS A 30 7.72 3.91 3.69
N THR A 31 7.30 2.74 3.21
CA THR A 31 6.58 2.59 1.94
C THR A 31 5.07 2.69 1.99
N TYR A 32 4.49 2.56 3.18
CA TYR A 32 3.03 2.61 3.31
C TYR A 32 2.46 4.01 3.51
N LYS A 33 3.30 4.98 3.88
CA LYS A 33 2.89 6.35 4.20
C LYS A 33 3.53 7.34 3.24
N SER A 34 2.90 8.48 3.05
CA SER A 34 3.44 9.54 2.21
C SER A 34 4.54 10.33 2.92
N SER A 35 5.39 10.99 2.13
CA SER A 35 6.41 11.94 2.63
C SER A 35 5.79 13.07 3.46
N GLU A 36 4.63 13.57 3.03
CA GLU A 36 3.92 14.67 3.66
C GLU A 36 3.46 14.26 5.06
N LEU A 37 2.90 13.06 5.22
CA LEU A 37 2.47 12.55 6.52
C LEU A 37 3.65 12.33 7.48
N PHE A 38 4.78 11.82 6.97
CA PHE A 38 5.99 11.70 7.80
C PHE A 38 6.52 13.07 8.23
N ALA A 39 6.55 14.04 7.31
CA ALA A 39 6.99 15.39 7.60
C ALA A 39 6.10 16.05 8.66
N GLU A 40 4.77 16.01 8.46
CA GLU A 40 3.77 16.58 9.38
C GLU A 40 3.89 15.99 10.79
N ARG A 41 4.08 14.67 10.90
CA ARG A 41 4.01 13.99 12.19
C ARG A 41 5.32 14.05 13.00
N TYR A 42 6.48 13.99 12.34
CA TYR A 42 7.76 13.77 13.03
C TYR A 42 8.77 14.89 12.84
N HIS A 43 8.76 15.59 11.69
CA HIS A 43 9.78 16.57 11.34
C HIS A 43 11.22 16.07 11.65
N ARG A 44 12.05 16.90 12.29
CA ARG A 44 13.37 16.53 12.83
C ARG A 44 13.34 16.51 14.36
N ASN A 45 12.20 16.12 14.94
CA ASN A 45 12.01 16.14 16.38
C ASN A 45 12.86 15.03 17.05
N PRO A 46 13.53 15.31 18.17
CA PRO A 46 14.16 14.28 19.00
C PRO A 46 13.15 13.22 19.46
N ASN A 47 13.62 12.02 19.78
CA ASN A 47 12.74 10.95 20.26
C ASN A 47 12.01 11.34 21.56
N ARG A 48 10.74 10.97 21.67
CA ARG A 48 9.86 11.35 22.79
C ARG A 48 10.24 10.72 24.13
N ASN A 49 11.11 9.71 24.12
CA ASN A 49 11.68 9.10 25.32
C ASN A 49 12.89 9.86 25.88
N GLY A 50 13.26 11.00 25.29
CA GLY A 50 14.34 11.88 25.79
C GLY A 50 15.70 11.65 25.14
N GLU A 51 15.80 10.81 24.11
CA GLU A 51 17.03 10.71 23.31
C GLU A 51 17.29 12.02 22.53
N ASP A 52 18.56 12.40 22.44
CA ASP A 52 19.00 13.58 21.69
C ASP A 52 19.90 13.15 20.52
N PRO A 53 19.38 13.13 19.27
CA PRO A 53 20.13 12.65 18.11
C PRO A 53 21.34 13.54 17.75
N TYR A 54 21.46 14.73 18.36
CA TYR A 54 22.63 15.59 18.18
C TYR A 54 23.76 15.29 19.17
N LYS A 55 23.52 14.46 20.19
CA LYS A 55 24.50 14.14 21.24
C LYS A 55 25.11 12.74 21.15
N SER A 56 24.48 11.82 20.42
CA SER A 56 24.96 10.45 20.26
C SER A 56 24.60 9.88 18.90
N LEU A 57 25.46 9.03 18.35
CA LEU A 57 25.18 8.30 17.11
C LEU A 57 24.05 7.27 17.29
N ASP A 58 23.87 6.75 18.50
CA ASP A 58 22.84 5.76 18.82
C ASP A 58 21.49 6.41 19.18
N ALA A 59 21.45 7.74 19.33
CA ALA A 59 20.23 8.46 19.68
C ALA A 59 19.37 8.74 18.44
N ARG A 60 18.06 8.55 18.59
CA ARG A 60 17.10 8.56 17.48
C ARG A 60 16.34 9.88 17.38
N TYR A 61 15.87 10.16 16.16
CA TYR A 61 14.74 11.06 15.94
C TYR A 61 13.42 10.34 16.27
N ASP A 62 12.34 11.09 16.50
CA ASP A 62 11.00 10.58 16.81
C ASP A 62 10.51 9.54 15.78
N VAL A 63 10.77 9.79 14.49
CA VAL A 63 10.42 8.84 13.43
C VAL A 63 11.12 7.48 13.59
N GLY A 64 12.39 7.48 14.03
CA GLY A 64 13.15 6.25 14.26
C GLY A 64 12.54 5.43 15.40
N GLY A 65 12.29 6.08 16.54
CA GLY A 65 11.64 5.43 17.67
C GLY A 65 10.24 4.90 17.35
N TYR A 66 9.47 5.62 16.53
CA TYR A 66 8.18 5.15 16.04
C TYR A 66 8.32 3.87 15.18
N LEU A 67 9.29 3.83 14.27
CA LEU A 67 9.50 2.66 13.41
C LEU A 67 9.94 1.44 14.21
N ASP A 68 10.80 1.59 15.22
CA ASP A 68 11.17 0.48 16.12
C ASP A 68 9.96 -0.06 16.85
N TYR A 69 9.21 0.83 17.49
CA TYR A 69 8.03 0.46 18.26
C TYR A 69 7.01 -0.32 17.42
N GLN A 70 6.84 0.08 16.16
CA GLN A 70 5.96 -0.63 15.24
C GLN A 70 6.55 -1.97 14.77
N GLY A 71 7.87 -2.06 14.62
CA GLY A 71 8.59 -3.31 14.38
C GLY A 71 8.39 -4.30 15.53
N ASP A 72 8.56 -3.84 16.76
CA ASP A 72 8.37 -4.66 17.97
C ASP A 72 6.95 -5.21 18.07
N ILE A 73 5.93 -4.36 17.89
CA ILE A 73 4.53 -4.79 17.86
C ILE A 73 4.30 -5.84 16.76
N PHE A 74 4.89 -5.65 15.58
CA PHE A 74 4.70 -6.53 14.44
C PHE A 74 5.32 -7.92 14.70
N THR A 75 6.54 -7.97 15.24
CA THR A 75 7.21 -9.25 15.55
C THR A 75 6.47 -10.06 16.61
N GLY A 76 5.72 -9.42 17.49
CA GLY A 76 4.88 -10.10 18.48
C GLY A 76 3.64 -10.80 17.91
N ARG A 77 3.27 -10.52 16.65
CA ARG A 77 2.02 -11.02 16.03
C ARG A 77 2.20 -11.60 14.62
N PHE A 78 3.42 -11.68 14.11
CA PHE A 78 3.69 -12.14 12.76
C PHE A 78 4.89 -13.08 12.71
N ASP A 79 4.78 -14.12 11.89
CA ASP A 79 5.81 -15.14 11.70
C ASP A 79 6.74 -14.77 10.53
N ALA A 80 8.06 -14.92 10.71
CA ALA A 80 9.05 -14.51 9.71
C ALA A 80 8.97 -15.34 8.42
N ASN A 81 8.78 -16.66 8.50
CA ASN A 81 8.60 -17.51 7.32
C ASN A 81 7.33 -17.13 6.56
N SER A 82 6.24 -16.88 7.27
CA SER A 82 4.98 -16.41 6.69
C SER A 82 5.16 -15.07 5.97
N TYR A 83 5.91 -14.14 6.56
CA TYR A 83 6.24 -12.86 5.94
C TYR A 83 7.00 -13.05 4.61
N LEU A 84 8.04 -13.86 4.62
CA LEU A 84 8.82 -14.18 3.42
C LEU A 84 7.95 -14.80 2.31
N MET A 85 7.06 -15.74 2.68
CA MET A 85 6.19 -16.39 1.71
C MET A 85 5.18 -15.44 1.09
N ILE A 86 4.57 -14.56 1.89
CA ILE A 86 3.61 -13.56 1.40
C ILE A 86 4.30 -12.55 0.51
N THR A 87 5.42 -11.96 0.95
CA THR A 87 6.18 -11.00 0.12
C THR A 87 6.64 -11.65 -1.18
N LYS A 88 7.13 -12.89 -1.15
CA LYS A 88 7.54 -13.59 -2.37
C LYS A 88 6.36 -13.87 -3.30
N ALA A 89 5.18 -14.16 -2.75
CA ALA A 89 3.97 -14.32 -3.55
C ALA A 89 3.54 -13.01 -4.21
N MET A 90 3.65 -11.88 -3.51
CA MET A 90 3.39 -10.54 -4.07
C MET A 90 4.39 -10.22 -5.20
N ASP A 91 5.69 -10.42 -4.98
CA ASP A 91 6.74 -10.14 -5.98
C ASP A 91 6.59 -10.98 -7.26
N ASN A 92 6.15 -12.23 -7.10
CA ASN A 92 6.01 -13.16 -8.22
C ASN A 92 4.65 -13.05 -8.92
N PHE A 93 3.74 -12.19 -8.45
CA PHE A 93 2.39 -12.11 -8.99
C PHE A 93 2.42 -11.58 -10.43
N ASP A 94 2.00 -12.42 -11.37
CA ASP A 94 1.80 -12.08 -12.77
C ASP A 94 0.42 -12.62 -13.23
N PRO A 95 -0.58 -11.74 -13.48
CA PRO A 95 -1.90 -12.18 -13.89
C PRO A 95 -1.92 -12.80 -15.30
N ALA A 96 -0.89 -12.57 -16.12
CA ALA A 96 -0.79 -13.16 -17.46
C ALA A 96 -0.19 -14.57 -17.46
N CYS A 97 0.42 -14.99 -16.35
CA CYS A 97 1.07 -16.30 -16.24
C CYS A 97 0.10 -17.44 -16.53
N GLY A 98 0.47 -18.33 -17.46
CA GLY A 98 -0.37 -19.44 -17.91
C GLY A 98 -1.40 -19.11 -19.00
N TYR A 99 -1.45 -17.85 -19.47
CA TYR A 99 -2.30 -17.42 -20.59
C TYR A 99 -1.48 -17.02 -21.81
N ALA A 100 -2.13 -16.93 -22.97
CA ALA A 100 -1.47 -16.54 -24.22
C ALA A 100 -1.01 -15.07 -24.22
N SER A 101 -1.66 -14.20 -23.44
CA SER A 101 -1.32 -12.79 -23.26
C SER A 101 -2.03 -12.21 -22.03
N GLU A 102 -1.61 -11.03 -21.56
CA GLU A 102 -2.31 -10.29 -20.50
C GLU A 102 -3.77 -10.02 -20.89
N ALA A 103 -4.03 -9.59 -22.13
CA ALA A 103 -5.39 -9.36 -22.63
C ALA A 103 -6.26 -10.64 -22.58
N ALA A 104 -5.68 -11.81 -22.92
CA ALA A 104 -6.39 -13.08 -22.82
C ALA A 104 -6.72 -13.46 -21.37
N ALA A 105 -5.84 -13.13 -20.43
CA ALA A 105 -6.09 -13.34 -19.00
C ALA A 105 -7.19 -12.39 -18.48
N LEU A 106 -7.03 -11.08 -18.71
CA LEU A 106 -7.93 -10.04 -18.23
C LEU A 106 -9.34 -10.18 -18.82
N GLY A 107 -9.48 -10.53 -20.10
CA GLY A 107 -10.79 -10.69 -20.77
C GLY A 107 -11.64 -11.86 -20.23
N ARG A 108 -11.07 -12.72 -19.39
CA ARG A 108 -11.80 -13.78 -18.69
C ARG A 108 -12.61 -13.27 -17.50
N ILE A 109 -12.28 -12.08 -16.98
CA ILE A 109 -12.98 -11.49 -15.85
C ILE A 109 -14.40 -11.12 -16.27
N LYS A 110 -15.39 -11.75 -15.63
CA LYS A 110 -16.83 -11.50 -15.88
C LYS A 110 -17.51 -10.72 -14.77
N ALA A 111 -16.89 -10.66 -13.59
CA ALA A 111 -17.35 -9.82 -12.51
C ALA A 111 -17.14 -8.35 -12.87
N PRO A 112 -18.11 -7.45 -12.60
CA PRO A 112 -17.84 -6.03 -12.56
C PRO A 112 -16.76 -5.75 -11.53
N MET A 113 -15.84 -4.84 -11.83
CA MET A 113 -14.72 -4.48 -10.95
C MET A 113 -14.74 -2.98 -10.64
N LEU A 114 -14.40 -2.64 -9.40
CA LEU A 114 -14.05 -1.28 -8.99
C LEU A 114 -12.55 -1.26 -8.65
N LEU A 115 -11.79 -0.40 -9.32
CA LEU A 115 -10.39 -0.14 -9.03
C LEU A 115 -10.30 1.27 -8.40
N VAL A 116 -9.68 1.37 -7.22
CA VAL A 116 -9.54 2.64 -6.51
C VAL A 116 -8.07 2.97 -6.33
N GLY A 117 -7.61 4.05 -6.93
CA GLY A 117 -6.28 4.61 -6.69
C GLY A 117 -6.23 5.48 -5.43
N ILE A 118 -5.04 5.69 -4.88
CA ILE A 118 -4.79 6.64 -3.78
C ILE A 118 -3.73 7.64 -4.23
N SER A 119 -4.05 8.93 -4.18
CA SER A 119 -3.23 9.99 -4.81
C SER A 119 -1.77 10.05 -4.32
N SER A 120 -1.50 9.66 -3.07
CA SER A 120 -0.16 9.65 -2.47
C SER A 120 0.46 8.27 -2.29
N ASP A 121 -0.19 7.21 -2.80
CA ASP A 121 0.39 5.87 -2.75
C ASP A 121 1.57 5.79 -3.72
N TRP A 122 2.74 5.47 -3.19
CA TRP A 122 3.96 5.28 -3.96
C TRP A 122 4.37 3.81 -4.08
N LEU A 123 3.75 2.92 -3.30
CA LEU A 123 3.94 1.49 -3.39
C LEU A 123 3.12 0.88 -4.53
N PHE A 124 1.88 1.33 -4.67
CA PHE A 124 1.00 1.03 -5.81
C PHE A 124 0.44 2.34 -6.38
N PRO A 125 1.21 3.02 -7.24
CA PRO A 125 0.84 4.34 -7.77
C PRO A 125 -0.55 4.37 -8.38
N ALA A 126 -1.33 5.41 -8.11
CA ALA A 126 -2.67 5.60 -8.69
C ALA A 126 -2.64 5.54 -10.24
N SER A 127 -1.56 6.03 -10.86
CA SER A 127 -1.33 5.92 -12.30
C SER A 127 -1.29 4.48 -12.81
N ASP A 128 -0.71 3.56 -12.03
CA ASP A 128 -0.58 2.15 -12.41
C ASP A 128 -1.93 1.44 -12.26
N VAL A 129 -2.70 1.80 -11.23
CA VAL A 129 -4.08 1.32 -11.04
C VAL A 129 -4.98 1.80 -12.20
N GLN A 130 -4.86 3.07 -12.61
CA GLN A 130 -5.58 3.63 -13.75
C GLN A 130 -5.15 3.00 -15.08
N ALA A 131 -3.85 2.74 -15.25
CA ALA A 131 -3.34 2.05 -16.43
C ALA A 131 -3.88 0.61 -16.50
N LEU A 132 -3.97 -0.09 -15.38
CA LEU A 132 -4.57 -1.42 -15.30
C LEU A 132 -6.05 -1.39 -15.67
N SER A 133 -6.83 -0.45 -15.14
CA SER A 133 -8.27 -0.33 -15.48
C SER A 133 -8.47 -0.14 -16.99
N THR A 134 -7.62 0.70 -17.62
CA THR A 134 -7.62 0.92 -19.07
C THR A 134 -7.36 -0.37 -19.84
N ARG A 135 -6.36 -1.17 -19.43
CA ARG A 135 -6.05 -2.46 -20.07
C ARG A 135 -7.16 -3.49 -19.86
N MET A 136 -7.79 -3.52 -18.69
CA MET A 136 -8.93 -4.40 -18.40
C MET A 136 -10.14 -4.06 -19.29
N ILE A 137 -10.46 -2.77 -19.45
CA ILE A 137 -11.55 -2.30 -20.33
C ILE A 137 -11.25 -2.68 -21.78
N ALA A 138 -10.01 -2.47 -22.26
CA ALA A 138 -9.60 -2.85 -23.60
C ALA A 138 -9.69 -4.37 -23.85
N ALA A 139 -9.51 -5.18 -22.80
CA ALA A 139 -9.70 -6.63 -22.83
C ALA A 139 -11.17 -7.08 -22.73
N GLY A 140 -12.12 -6.14 -22.60
CA GLY A 140 -13.56 -6.41 -22.56
C GLY A 140 -14.14 -6.64 -21.16
N ALA A 141 -13.40 -6.33 -20.09
CA ALA A 141 -13.92 -6.38 -18.73
C ALA A 141 -14.76 -5.12 -18.39
N THR A 142 -15.75 -5.27 -17.51
CA THR A 142 -16.52 -4.15 -16.96
C THR A 142 -15.81 -3.60 -15.73
N VAL A 143 -15.21 -2.41 -15.87
CA VAL A 143 -14.41 -1.79 -14.81
C VAL A 143 -14.79 -0.34 -14.59
N GLU A 144 -14.94 0.05 -13.33
CA GLU A 144 -15.02 1.43 -12.85
C GLU A 144 -13.67 1.80 -12.20
N TYR A 145 -13.16 3.00 -12.48
CA TYR A 145 -11.98 3.55 -11.82
C TYR A 145 -12.37 4.82 -11.06
N ASP A 146 -12.00 4.87 -9.79
CA ASP A 146 -12.08 6.05 -8.94
C ASP A 146 -10.74 6.27 -8.23
N GLU A 147 -10.60 7.44 -7.60
CA GLU A 147 -9.39 7.79 -6.87
C GLU A 147 -9.76 8.54 -5.59
N ILE A 148 -9.09 8.19 -4.49
CA ILE A 148 -9.17 8.96 -3.24
C ILE A 148 -7.96 9.89 -3.13
N VAL A 149 -8.24 11.15 -2.78
CA VAL A 149 -7.19 12.11 -2.44
C VAL A 149 -6.86 11.93 -0.96
N SER A 150 -5.62 11.53 -0.66
CA SER A 150 -5.16 11.20 0.68
C SER A 150 -3.69 11.53 0.84
N ASN A 151 -3.26 11.92 2.05
CA ASN A 151 -1.85 11.99 2.44
C ASN A 151 -1.39 10.74 3.21
N HIS A 152 -2.25 9.73 3.37
CA HIS A 152 -1.91 8.54 4.15
C HIS A 152 -1.05 7.52 3.39
N GLY A 153 -0.71 7.79 2.12
CA GLY A 153 -0.03 6.84 1.26
C GLY A 153 -0.88 5.60 0.99
N HIS A 154 -0.22 4.46 0.78
CA HIS A 154 -0.88 3.16 0.65
C HIS A 154 -1.87 2.87 1.77
N ASP A 155 -1.58 3.29 3.02
CA ASP A 155 -2.48 3.05 4.16
C ASP A 155 -3.81 3.84 4.08
N GLY A 156 -4.03 4.70 3.08
CA GLY A 156 -5.24 5.52 2.95
C GLY A 156 -6.54 4.71 2.98
N PHE A 157 -6.56 3.51 2.39
CA PHE A 157 -7.75 2.64 2.43
C PHE A 157 -8.08 2.10 3.83
N LEU A 158 -7.10 2.05 4.75
CA LEU A 158 -7.29 1.66 6.15
C LEU A 158 -7.53 2.88 7.05
N ALA A 159 -6.81 3.96 6.80
CA ALA A 159 -6.80 5.16 7.63
C ALA A 159 -8.03 6.04 7.41
N GLU A 160 -8.60 6.05 6.21
CA GLU A 160 -9.67 6.96 5.81
C GLU A 160 -10.88 6.21 5.23
N PRO A 161 -11.54 5.35 6.03
CA PRO A 161 -12.70 4.58 5.56
C PRO A 161 -13.85 5.47 5.09
N ALA A 162 -13.96 6.71 5.59
CA ALA A 162 -14.97 7.67 5.15
C ALA A 162 -14.82 8.09 3.67
N SER A 163 -13.59 8.05 3.13
CA SER A 163 -13.32 8.37 1.73
C SER A 163 -13.62 7.19 0.80
N LEU A 164 -13.40 5.96 1.27
CA LEU A 164 -13.58 4.74 0.48
C LEU A 164 -15.01 4.17 0.52
N THR A 165 -15.68 4.27 1.67
CA THR A 165 -17.01 3.67 1.90
C THR A 165 -18.07 4.11 0.89
N PRO A 166 -18.16 5.40 0.50
CA PRO A 166 -19.15 5.84 -0.50
C PRO A 166 -18.94 5.18 -1.86
N LEU A 167 -17.69 5.04 -2.31
CA LEU A 167 -17.34 4.41 -3.59
C LEU A 167 -17.77 2.94 -3.62
N ILE A 168 -17.42 2.20 -2.56
CA ILE A 168 -17.82 0.78 -2.42
C ILE A 168 -19.34 0.66 -2.35
N THR A 169 -20.01 1.50 -1.55
CA THR A 169 -21.47 1.44 -1.37
C THR A 169 -22.21 1.71 -2.68
N GLN A 170 -21.76 2.73 -3.43
CA GLN A 170 -22.32 3.06 -4.73
C GLN A 170 -22.13 1.91 -5.72
N PHE A 171 -20.92 1.38 -5.82
CA PHE A 171 -20.60 0.27 -6.74
C PHE A 171 -21.42 -0.99 -6.46
N LEU A 172 -21.55 -1.37 -5.18
CA LEU A 172 -22.34 -2.53 -4.76
C LEU A 172 -23.84 -2.31 -4.97
N SER A 173 -24.35 -1.10 -4.72
CA SER A 173 -25.77 -0.76 -4.93
C SER A 173 -26.15 -0.76 -6.41
N ALA A 174 -25.25 -0.27 -7.28
CA ALA A 174 -25.42 -0.31 -8.72
C ALA A 174 -25.36 -1.74 -9.31
N GLY A 175 -24.86 -2.73 -8.56
CA GLY A 175 -24.91 -4.15 -8.94
C GLY A 175 -26.31 -4.79 -8.83
N GLY A 176 -27.27 -4.14 -8.17
CA GLY A 176 -28.63 -4.65 -7.95
C GLY A 176 -29.67 -4.27 -9.00
N SER A 177 -29.36 -3.35 -9.92
CA SER A 177 -30.29 -2.87 -10.95
C SER A 177 -29.54 -2.58 -12.27
N ASP A 178 -29.91 -3.31 -13.32
CA ASP A 178 -29.60 -3.13 -14.75
C ASP A 178 -28.40 -2.22 -15.12
N ARG A 179 -27.23 -2.83 -15.35
CA ARG A 179 -26.06 -2.17 -15.97
C ARG A 179 -26.10 -2.21 -17.51
N ASN A 180 -27.24 -1.90 -18.11
CA ASN A 180 -27.38 -1.67 -19.56
C ASN A 180 -27.59 -0.17 -19.82
N GLY A 181 -26.52 0.63 -19.72
CA GLY A 181 -26.59 2.03 -20.12
C GLY A 181 -25.46 2.88 -19.56
N ALA A 182 -24.60 3.35 -20.46
CA ALA A 182 -23.72 4.51 -20.37
C ALA A 182 -23.30 4.97 -18.96
N PHE A 183 -22.04 4.68 -18.62
CA PHE A 183 -21.38 5.35 -17.49
C PHE A 183 -21.28 6.85 -17.77
N PRO A 184 -21.59 7.72 -16.78
CA PRO A 184 -21.40 9.15 -16.93
C PRO A 184 -19.90 9.44 -17.13
N ALA A 185 -19.60 10.38 -18.01
CA ALA A 185 -18.24 10.84 -18.27
C ALA A 185 -17.57 11.27 -16.96
N GLN A 186 -16.29 10.90 -16.82
CA GLN A 186 -15.40 11.28 -15.72
C GLN A 186 -15.57 12.76 -15.39
N SER A 187 -15.73 13.08 -14.09
CA SER A 187 -15.62 14.47 -13.64
C SER A 187 -14.19 14.94 -13.92
N PRO A 188 -14.00 16.11 -14.56
CA PRO A 188 -12.65 16.60 -14.84
C PRO A 188 -11.89 16.82 -13.54
N ILE A 189 -10.67 16.28 -13.49
CA ILE A 189 -9.68 16.51 -12.44
C ILE A 189 -9.57 18.02 -12.24
N LYS A 190 -9.90 18.51 -11.04
CA LYS A 190 -9.60 19.90 -10.66
C LYS A 190 -8.09 20.03 -10.56
N GLN A 191 -7.45 20.56 -11.61
CA GLN A 191 -6.06 21.01 -11.52
C GLN A 191 -5.97 22.07 -10.42
N ASN A 192 -5.13 21.81 -9.42
CA ASN A 192 -4.87 22.75 -8.35
C ASN A 192 -3.85 23.79 -8.87
N PRO A 193 -4.19 25.09 -8.99
CA PRO A 193 -3.35 26.06 -9.70
C PRO A 193 -2.18 26.63 -8.87
N SER A 194 -1.75 25.95 -7.81
CA SER A 194 -0.69 26.46 -6.92
C SER A 194 0.46 25.47 -6.77
N CYS A 195 1.25 25.31 -7.83
CA CYS A 195 2.64 24.89 -7.70
C CYS A 195 3.46 25.54 -8.81
N SER A 196 3.76 26.82 -8.63
CA SER A 196 4.85 27.48 -9.35
C SER A 196 6.13 27.12 -8.61
N ILE A 197 6.94 26.22 -9.18
CA ILE A 197 8.27 25.93 -8.66
C ILE A 197 9.21 27.05 -9.15
N PRO A 198 10.03 27.66 -8.26
CA PRO A 198 11.08 28.60 -8.64
C PRO A 198 12.27 27.94 -9.37
#